data_AF-A0A6N6KTD8-F1
#
_entry.id   AF-A0A6N6KTD8-F1
#
_cell.length_a   1.000
_cell.length_b   1.000
_cell.length_c   1.000
_cell.angle_alpha   90.00
_cell.angle_beta   90.00
_cell.angle_gamma   90.00
#
_symmetry.space_group_name_H-M   'P 1'
#
loop_
_entity.id
_entity.type
_entity.pdbx_description
1 polymer ?
#
loop_
_entity_poly.entity_id
_entity_poly.type
_entity_poly.pdbx_seq_one_letter_code
_entity_poly.pdbx_strand_id
1 'polypeptide(L)'
;MKATIESITPAPVWNAARNTWLALNHASQWPLATLHPWRRSSIRQLAAYKDKHKGQRAFILGNGPSLKQTDVSRLKDEFTFGMNRVYLAFPDWGFHTSYFASINSLVIEQCAQDIRELPMPKFLSWRSRHLIEPTEDTMFLHSTYTSPKFSKDVRGRVWEGATVTYVALQLAFHMGFETVILIGVDHSFKSSGQPNTTVVSQGDDPDHFDADYFGKGFRWQLPDLDTSEVGYHMARQAYEADGRKVLDATIGGKLTVFPKVEYDSLF
;
A
#
# COMPACT_ATOMS: atom_id res chain seq x y z
N MET A 1 -22.03 -13.64 -20.73
CA MET A 1 -21.12 -14.41 -21.60
C MET A 1 -19.93 -14.99 -20.84
N LYS A 2 -19.08 -14.19 -20.17
CA LYS A 2 -17.93 -14.70 -19.40
C LYS A 2 -18.33 -15.64 -18.22
N ALA A 3 -19.28 -15.21 -17.38
CA ALA A 3 -19.80 -16.01 -16.27
C ALA A 3 -20.48 -17.32 -16.73
N THR A 4 -21.05 -17.32 -17.94
CA THR A 4 -21.72 -18.49 -18.55
C THR A 4 -20.71 -19.49 -19.12
N ILE A 5 -19.53 -19.05 -19.56
CA ILE A 5 -18.44 -19.91 -20.04
C ILE A 5 -17.66 -20.48 -18.84
N GLU A 6 -17.50 -19.69 -17.78
CA GLU A 6 -16.90 -20.10 -16.50
C GLU A 6 -17.66 -21.27 -15.84
N SER A 7 -18.99 -21.30 -15.93
CA SER A 7 -19.81 -22.34 -15.30
C SER A 7 -19.85 -23.68 -16.04
N ILE A 8 -19.40 -23.73 -17.30
CA ILE A 8 -19.49 -24.93 -18.17
C ILE A 8 -18.11 -25.53 -18.46
N THR A 9 -17.03 -24.79 -18.20
CA THR A 9 -15.65 -25.26 -18.45
C THR A 9 -15.08 -25.94 -17.20
N PRO A 10 -14.46 -27.14 -17.31
CA PRO A 10 -13.79 -27.76 -16.17
C PRO A 10 -12.75 -26.82 -15.53
N ALA A 11 -12.79 -26.70 -14.20
CA ALA A 11 -11.95 -25.76 -13.45
C ALA A 11 -10.44 -25.82 -13.81
N PRO A 12 -9.82 -27.00 -14.04
CA PRO A 12 -8.41 -27.06 -14.44
C PRO A 12 -8.14 -26.40 -15.80
N VAL A 13 -9.02 -26.60 -16.78
CA VAL A 13 -8.92 -26.01 -18.13
C VAL A 13 -9.12 -24.51 -18.06
N TRP A 14 -10.13 -24.07 -17.32
CA TRP A 14 -10.38 -22.65 -17.10
C TRP A 14 -9.20 -21.95 -16.41
N ASN A 15 -8.65 -22.57 -15.37
CA ASN A 15 -7.49 -22.04 -14.65
C ASN A 15 -6.25 -21.98 -15.55
N ALA A 16 -6.00 -23.01 -16.36
CA ALA A 16 -4.89 -23.00 -17.32
C ALA A 16 -5.04 -21.88 -18.35
N ALA A 17 -6.22 -21.73 -18.96
CA ALA A 17 -6.49 -20.67 -19.92
C ALA A 17 -6.35 -19.27 -19.29
N ARG A 18 -6.90 -19.07 -18.09
CA ARG A 18 -6.77 -17.83 -17.32
C ARG A 18 -5.31 -17.51 -17.02
N ASN A 19 -4.53 -18.49 -16.56
CA ASN A 19 -3.12 -18.30 -16.23
C ASN A 19 -2.28 -17.97 -17.47
N THR A 20 -2.53 -18.63 -18.60
CA THR A 20 -1.89 -18.32 -19.88
C THR A 20 -2.22 -16.90 -20.34
N TRP A 21 -3.50 -16.50 -20.27
CA TRP A 21 -3.91 -15.14 -20.61
C TRP A 21 -3.26 -14.10 -19.70
N LEU A 22 -3.22 -14.34 -18.39
CA LEU A 22 -2.53 -13.47 -17.44
C LEU A 22 -1.03 -13.35 -17.77
N ALA A 23 -0.36 -14.47 -18.07
CA ALA A 23 1.05 -14.47 -18.46
C ALA A 23 1.29 -13.66 -19.74
N LEU A 24 0.44 -13.78 -20.75
CA LEU A 24 0.53 -13.00 -21.99
C LEU A 24 0.30 -11.50 -21.74
N ASN A 25 -0.72 -11.14 -20.96
CA ASN A 25 -1.00 -9.76 -20.58
C ASN A 25 0.15 -9.16 -19.76
N HIS A 26 0.75 -9.95 -18.87
CA HIS A 26 1.91 -9.55 -18.09
C HIS A 26 3.16 -9.37 -18.96
N ALA A 27 3.34 -10.22 -19.97
CA ALA A 27 4.45 -10.14 -20.91
C ALA A 27 4.33 -8.89 -21.81
N SER A 28 3.12 -8.54 -22.26
CA SER A 28 2.89 -7.36 -23.10
C SER A 28 3.16 -6.04 -22.35
N GLN A 29 2.93 -6.01 -21.03
CA GLN A 29 3.19 -4.83 -20.19
C GLN A 29 4.67 -4.69 -19.79
N TRP A 30 5.43 -5.79 -19.83
CA TRP A 30 6.79 -5.85 -19.32
C TRP A 30 7.77 -4.87 -19.99
N PRO A 31 7.80 -4.70 -21.33
CA PRO A 31 8.72 -3.77 -21.98
C PRO A 31 8.55 -2.35 -21.48
N LEU A 32 7.30 -1.87 -21.40
CA LEU A 32 7.02 -0.51 -20.93
C LEU A 32 7.32 -0.36 -19.42
N ALA A 33 7.01 -1.37 -18.61
CA ALA A 33 7.28 -1.38 -17.18
C ALA A 33 8.76 -1.55 -16.81
N THR A 34 9.64 -1.80 -17.79
CA THR A 34 11.07 -2.06 -17.59
C THR A 34 11.96 -1.04 -18.31
N LEU A 35 11.64 -0.73 -19.57
CA LEU A 35 12.52 0.05 -20.45
C LEU A 35 12.20 1.55 -20.45
N HIS A 36 11.00 1.96 -20.01
CA HIS A 36 10.65 3.37 -19.96
C HIS A 36 11.64 4.16 -19.08
N PRO A 37 12.09 5.37 -19.48
CA PRO A 37 13.08 6.15 -18.73
C PRO A 37 12.75 6.31 -17.25
N TRP A 38 11.51 6.68 -16.92
CA TRP A 38 11.03 6.76 -15.53
C TRP A 38 11.12 5.43 -14.77
N ARG A 39 10.82 4.29 -15.41
CA ARG A 39 10.98 2.97 -14.77
C ARG A 39 12.43 2.57 -14.60
N ARG A 40 13.29 2.83 -15.58
CA ARG A 40 14.73 2.61 -15.44
C ARG A 40 15.31 3.45 -14.31
N SER A 41 14.89 4.72 -14.21
CA SER A 41 15.25 5.60 -13.08
C SER A 41 14.75 5.00 -11.76
N SER A 42 13.47 4.65 -11.68
CA SER A 42 12.86 4.04 -10.50
C SER A 42 13.59 2.76 -10.07
N ILE A 43 13.91 1.85 -11.00
CA ILE A 43 14.64 0.61 -10.68
C ILE A 43 16.03 0.90 -10.11
N ARG A 44 16.75 1.89 -10.66
CA ARG A 44 18.06 2.31 -10.13
C ARG A 44 17.94 2.89 -8.73
N GLN A 45 16.98 3.79 -8.51
CA GLN A 45 16.76 4.38 -7.20
C GLN A 45 16.32 3.32 -6.17
N LEU A 46 15.36 2.46 -6.52
CA LEU A 46 14.92 1.33 -5.68
C LEU A 46 16.06 0.36 -5.35
N ALA A 47 17.05 0.20 -6.23
CA ALA A 47 18.23 -0.60 -5.92
C ALA A 47 19.07 0.02 -4.79
N ALA A 48 19.17 1.36 -4.73
CA ALA A 48 19.87 2.07 -3.65
C ALA A 48 19.13 2.00 -2.30
N TYR A 49 17.84 1.67 -2.31
CA TYR A 49 17.05 1.43 -1.11
C TYR A 49 17.16 0.00 -0.59
N LYS A 50 17.67 -0.95 -1.39
CA LYS A 50 17.72 -2.35 -0.99
C LYS A 50 18.63 -2.52 0.22
N ASP A 51 18.10 -3.12 1.29
CA ASP A 51 18.78 -3.35 2.56
C ASP A 51 19.38 -2.09 3.23
N LYS A 52 18.92 -0.89 2.84
CA LYS A 52 19.39 0.40 3.36
C LYS A 52 19.19 0.55 4.87
N HIS A 53 18.19 -0.14 5.42
CA HIS A 53 17.76 -0.07 6.82
C HIS A 53 17.90 -1.41 7.55
N LYS A 54 18.89 -2.20 7.16
CA LYS A 54 19.12 -3.53 7.74
C LYS A 54 19.25 -3.48 9.27
N GLY A 55 18.45 -4.29 9.96
CA GLY A 55 18.43 -4.39 11.43
C GLY A 55 17.68 -3.26 12.14
N GLN A 56 17.10 -2.31 11.41
CA GLN A 56 16.34 -1.21 11.98
C GLN A 56 14.84 -1.56 12.04
N ARG A 57 14.07 -0.75 12.77
CA ARG A 57 12.61 -0.81 12.77
C ARG A 57 11.98 0.33 11.97
N ALA A 58 10.75 0.13 11.52
CA ALA A 58 9.93 1.18 10.92
C ALA A 58 8.47 1.07 11.34
N PHE A 59 7.77 2.19 11.33
CA PHE A 59 6.33 2.28 11.51
C PHE A 59 5.64 2.46 10.16
N ILE A 60 4.58 1.72 9.90
CA ILE A 60 3.67 1.96 8.78
C ILE A 60 2.41 2.59 9.35
N LEU A 61 2.13 3.81 8.88
CA LEU A 61 1.00 4.59 9.31
C LEU A 61 -0.17 4.30 8.37
N GLY A 62 -1.19 3.70 8.96
CA GLY A 62 -2.54 3.56 8.44
C GLY A 62 -3.17 4.90 8.06
N ASN A 63 -4.47 4.87 7.83
CA ASN A 63 -5.26 6.10 7.72
C ASN A 63 -6.55 6.01 8.56
N GLY A 64 -6.67 5.01 9.43
CA GLY A 64 -7.87 4.78 10.22
C GLY A 64 -8.01 5.75 11.40
N PRO A 65 -9.22 5.84 11.99
CA PRO A 65 -9.56 6.82 13.01
C PRO A 65 -8.74 6.68 14.30
N SER A 66 -8.19 5.49 14.61
CA SER A 66 -7.32 5.29 15.77
C SER A 66 -6.07 6.18 15.79
N LEU A 67 -5.65 6.74 14.64
CA LEU A 67 -4.54 7.72 14.62
C LEU A 67 -4.87 8.99 15.42
N LYS A 68 -6.14 9.39 15.53
CA LYS A 68 -6.57 10.57 16.32
C LYS A 68 -6.25 10.45 17.81
N GLN A 69 -6.13 9.22 18.30
CA GLN A 69 -5.85 8.91 19.71
C GLN A 69 -4.45 8.29 19.92
N THR A 70 -3.62 8.25 18.87
CA THR A 70 -2.25 7.74 18.95
C THR A 70 -1.30 8.93 19.15
N ASP A 71 -0.43 8.89 20.16
CA ASP A 71 0.61 9.91 20.35
C ASP A 71 1.72 9.74 19.30
N VAL A 72 1.48 10.25 18.10
CA VAL A 72 2.42 10.18 16.98
C VAL A 72 3.67 11.03 17.16
N SER A 73 3.72 11.90 18.17
CA SER A 73 4.90 12.74 18.44
C SER A 73 6.13 11.90 18.79
N ARG A 74 5.91 10.68 19.32
CA ARG A 74 6.91 9.65 19.60
C ARG A 74 7.64 9.14 18.34
N LEU A 75 7.09 9.38 17.15
CA LEU A 75 7.62 8.87 15.87
C LEU A 75 8.55 9.84 15.15
N LYS A 76 8.82 11.03 15.70
CA LYS A 76 9.65 12.06 15.05
C LYS A 76 11.05 11.58 14.66
N ASP A 77 11.63 10.70 15.48
CA ASP A 77 12.96 10.14 15.27
C ASP A 77 12.93 8.69 14.75
N GLU A 78 11.75 8.20 14.35
CA GLU A 78 11.54 6.84 13.81
C GLU A 78 11.42 6.84 12.29
N PHE A 79 11.76 5.71 11.67
CA PHE A 79 11.45 5.51 10.26
C PHE A 79 9.95 5.27 10.09
N THR A 80 9.32 6.05 9.20
CA THR A 80 7.88 6.02 9.01
C THR A 80 7.50 5.92 7.54
N PHE A 81 6.51 5.09 7.24
CA PHE A 81 5.83 5.03 5.95
C PHE A 81 4.45 5.64 6.08
N GLY A 82 4.27 6.79 5.46
CA GLY A 82 2.97 7.38 5.21
C GLY A 82 2.36 6.87 3.92
N MET A 83 1.03 6.87 3.82
CA MET A 83 0.36 6.45 2.59
C MET A 83 -0.92 7.22 2.29
N ASN A 84 -1.24 7.30 0.99
CA ASN A 84 -2.43 7.98 0.47
C ASN A 84 -2.58 9.41 1.01
N ARG A 85 -3.64 9.73 1.77
CA ARG A 85 -3.86 11.10 2.25
C ARG A 85 -3.42 11.32 3.69
N VAL A 86 -2.50 10.51 4.22
CA VAL A 86 -1.91 10.72 5.56
C VAL A 86 -1.30 12.11 5.74
N TYR A 87 -0.88 12.74 4.64
CA TYR A 87 -0.26 14.07 4.65
C TYR A 87 -1.19 15.17 5.18
N LEU A 88 -2.51 14.94 5.20
CA LEU A 88 -3.46 15.85 5.84
C LEU A 88 -3.18 16.01 7.34
N ALA A 89 -2.57 15.00 7.98
CA ALA A 89 -2.21 15.05 9.39
C ALA A 89 -0.91 15.83 9.68
N PHE A 90 -0.06 16.07 8.66
CA PHE A 90 1.27 16.61 8.86
C PHE A 90 1.30 18.02 9.50
N PRO A 91 0.39 18.95 9.16
CA PRO A 91 0.31 20.24 9.84
C PRO A 91 0.11 20.10 11.35
N ASP A 92 -0.75 19.17 11.78
CA ASP A 92 -1.03 18.93 13.20
C ASP A 92 0.12 18.18 13.89
N TRP A 93 0.74 17.23 13.20
CA TRP A 93 1.85 16.45 13.75
C TRP A 93 3.14 17.28 13.88
N GLY A 94 3.31 18.28 13.02
CA GLY A 94 4.51 19.11 12.96
C GLY A 94 5.74 18.37 12.43
N PHE A 95 5.56 17.23 11.76
CA PHE A 95 6.61 16.49 11.06
C PHE A 95 6.03 15.70 9.88
N HIS A 96 6.92 15.27 8.99
CA HIS A 96 6.60 14.46 7.83
C HIS A 96 7.09 13.02 8.01
N THR A 97 6.43 12.06 7.34
CA THR A 97 6.92 10.68 7.31
C THR A 97 8.22 10.55 6.51
N SER A 98 9.05 9.55 6.83
CA SER A 98 10.30 9.28 6.10
C SER A 98 10.08 8.87 4.65
N TYR A 99 8.98 8.15 4.39
CA TYR A 99 8.61 7.58 3.10
C TYR A 99 7.13 7.77 2.83
N PHE A 100 6.75 7.93 1.55
CA PHE A 100 5.36 8.02 1.13
C PHE A 100 5.02 6.95 0.09
N ALA A 101 3.86 6.30 0.20
CA ALA A 101 3.36 5.37 -0.80
C ALA A 101 1.90 5.65 -1.20
N SER A 102 1.60 5.62 -2.49
CA SER A 102 0.22 5.60 -2.97
C SER A 102 0.11 4.78 -4.24
N ILE A 103 -0.89 3.90 -4.31
CA ILE A 103 -1.01 2.93 -5.39
C ILE A 103 -2.38 3.05 -6.09
N ASN A 104 -3.40 3.52 -5.38
CA ASN A 104 -4.73 3.72 -5.92
C ASN A 104 -4.72 4.85 -6.96
N SER A 105 -5.15 4.56 -8.19
CA SER A 105 -5.16 5.53 -9.28
C SER A 105 -6.08 6.73 -9.01
N LEU A 106 -7.22 6.55 -8.31
CA LEU A 106 -8.12 7.66 -7.98
C LEU A 106 -7.51 8.62 -6.97
N VAL A 107 -6.76 8.10 -6.00
CA VAL A 107 -6.04 8.95 -5.03
C VAL A 107 -4.92 9.70 -5.73
N ILE A 108 -4.12 9.02 -6.56
CA ILE A 108 -3.03 9.66 -7.31
C ILE A 108 -3.57 10.74 -8.26
N GLU A 109 -4.67 10.48 -8.95
CA GLU A 109 -5.31 11.44 -9.86
C GLU A 109 -5.81 12.68 -9.12
N GLN A 110 -6.61 12.50 -8.06
CA GLN A 110 -7.28 13.60 -7.38
C GLN A 110 -6.37 14.37 -6.43
N CYS A 111 -5.28 13.76 -5.95
CA CYS A 111 -4.31 14.34 -5.03
C CYS A 111 -2.94 14.57 -5.70
N ALA A 112 -2.90 14.64 -7.03
CA ALA A 112 -1.64 14.71 -7.78
C ALA A 112 -0.74 15.88 -7.34
N GLN A 113 -1.34 17.06 -7.13
CA GLN A 113 -0.59 18.24 -6.71
C GLN A 113 -0.04 18.10 -5.29
N ASP A 114 -0.88 17.73 -4.32
CA ASP A 114 -0.45 17.50 -2.94
C ASP A 114 0.69 16.47 -2.87
N ILE A 115 0.53 15.35 -3.60
CA ILE A 115 1.55 14.29 -3.66
C ILE A 115 2.87 14.84 -4.20
N ARG A 116 2.86 15.70 -5.23
CA ARG A 116 4.10 16.29 -5.79
C ARG A 116 4.82 17.20 -4.80
N GLU A 117 4.07 17.91 -3.96
CA GLU A 117 4.60 18.86 -2.98
C GLU A 117 5.21 18.17 -1.75
N LEU A 118 4.93 16.89 -1.55
CA LEU A 118 5.50 16.14 -0.45
C LEU A 118 7.03 16.08 -0.54
N PRO A 119 7.77 16.42 0.54
CA PRO A 119 9.23 16.60 0.49
C PRO A 119 10.04 15.30 0.62
N MET A 120 9.37 14.15 0.78
CA MET A 120 10.03 12.85 0.98
C MET A 120 9.90 11.96 -0.26
N PRO A 121 10.71 10.87 -0.35
CA PRO A 121 10.62 9.90 -1.43
C PRO A 121 9.23 9.27 -1.57
N LYS A 122 8.73 9.20 -2.80
CA LYS A 122 7.38 8.76 -3.14
C LYS A 122 7.39 7.48 -3.94
N PHE A 123 6.67 6.47 -3.47
CA PHE A 123 6.49 5.18 -4.14
C PHE A 123 5.09 5.11 -4.75
N LEU A 124 5.00 5.31 -6.06
CA LEU A 124 3.71 5.44 -6.77
C LEU A 124 3.43 4.27 -7.72
N SER A 125 2.17 3.94 -7.99
CA SER A 125 1.87 2.89 -9.00
C SER A 125 2.32 3.31 -10.40
N TRP A 126 3.08 2.43 -11.08
CA TRP A 126 3.47 2.60 -12.49
C TRP A 126 2.27 2.74 -13.43
N ARG A 127 1.14 2.12 -13.07
CA ARG A 127 -0.08 2.21 -13.87
C ARG A 127 -0.65 3.62 -13.88
N SER A 128 -0.46 4.36 -12.79
CA SER A 128 -0.94 5.74 -12.59
C SER A 128 0.03 6.81 -13.08
N ARG A 129 1.15 6.44 -13.73
CA ARG A 129 2.18 7.37 -14.23
C ARG A 129 1.69 8.48 -15.15
N HIS A 130 0.53 8.31 -15.76
CA HIS A 130 -0.07 9.26 -16.70
C HIS A 130 -1.05 10.21 -16.01
N LEU A 131 -1.28 10.02 -14.71
CA LEU A 131 -2.19 10.81 -13.87
C LEU A 131 -1.43 11.83 -13.02
N ILE A 132 -0.09 11.81 -13.05
CA ILE A 132 0.77 12.67 -12.24
C ILE A 132 2.07 12.96 -12.98
N GLU A 133 2.52 14.21 -12.91
CA GLU A 133 3.86 14.59 -13.35
C GLU A 133 4.87 14.24 -12.26
N PRO A 134 5.82 13.31 -12.51
CA PRO A 134 6.74 12.87 -11.47
C PRO A 134 7.77 13.95 -11.12
N THR A 135 8.12 14.01 -9.84
CA THR A 135 9.27 14.75 -9.30
C THR A 135 10.51 13.85 -9.25
N GLU A 136 11.70 14.40 -8.96
CA GLU A 136 12.96 13.65 -8.92
C GLU A 136 12.94 12.46 -7.95
N ASP A 137 12.26 12.63 -6.83
CA ASP A 137 12.08 11.67 -5.74
C ASP A 137 10.84 10.78 -5.91
N THR A 138 10.22 10.80 -7.10
CA THR A 138 9.16 9.86 -7.49
C THR A 138 9.74 8.57 -8.06
N MET A 139 9.46 7.46 -7.37
CA MET A 139 9.78 6.10 -7.80
C MET A 139 8.49 5.32 -8.11
N PHE A 140 8.33 4.90 -9.36
CA PHE A 140 7.19 4.08 -9.74
C PHE A 140 7.40 2.62 -9.41
N LEU A 141 6.41 1.95 -8.82
CA LEU A 141 6.36 0.50 -8.59
C LEU A 141 5.59 -0.19 -9.72
N HIS A 142 6.11 -1.30 -10.25
CA HIS A 142 5.37 -2.12 -11.22
C HIS A 142 4.32 -2.95 -10.48
N SER A 143 3.22 -2.32 -10.08
CA SER A 143 2.17 -2.93 -9.27
C SER A 143 1.11 -3.65 -10.10
N THR A 144 0.45 -4.67 -9.52
CA THR A 144 -0.61 -5.47 -10.16
C THR A 144 -1.69 -5.90 -9.18
N TYR A 145 -2.92 -6.09 -9.66
CA TYR A 145 -4.02 -6.72 -8.91
C TYR A 145 -4.03 -8.25 -9.02
N THR A 146 -3.31 -8.80 -9.99
CA THR A 146 -3.37 -10.22 -10.34
C THR A 146 -2.12 -10.97 -9.86
N SER A 147 -2.23 -12.30 -9.76
CA SER A 147 -1.13 -13.18 -9.33
C SER A 147 -0.63 -12.86 -7.92
N PRO A 148 -1.44 -13.15 -6.88
CA PRO A 148 -1.09 -12.90 -5.49
C PRO A 148 0.29 -13.43 -5.10
N LYS A 149 1.13 -12.54 -4.57
CA LYS A 149 2.49 -12.88 -4.13
C LYS A 149 3.04 -11.79 -3.20
N PHE A 150 3.90 -12.16 -2.25
CA PHE A 150 4.75 -11.21 -1.55
C PHE A 150 6.05 -10.98 -2.32
N SER A 151 6.33 -9.71 -2.65
CA SER A 151 7.59 -9.34 -3.29
C SER A 151 8.64 -8.97 -2.25
N LYS A 152 9.71 -9.78 -2.18
CA LYS A 152 10.94 -9.45 -1.41
C LYS A 152 11.82 -8.41 -2.12
N ASP A 153 11.56 -8.11 -3.40
CA ASP A 153 12.34 -7.17 -4.20
C ASP A 153 11.41 -6.32 -5.08
N VAL A 154 11.14 -5.08 -4.65
CA VAL A 154 10.14 -4.20 -5.27
C VAL A 154 10.61 -3.58 -6.59
N ARG A 155 11.84 -3.86 -7.04
CA ARG A 155 12.30 -3.48 -8.39
C ARG A 155 11.54 -4.26 -9.46
N GLY A 156 11.14 -5.48 -9.12
CA GLY A 156 10.28 -6.34 -9.91
C GLY A 156 8.80 -5.96 -9.82
N ARG A 157 7.93 -6.94 -10.06
CA ARG A 157 6.48 -6.75 -9.94
C ARG A 157 6.04 -6.86 -8.48
N VAL A 158 5.12 -5.99 -8.07
CA VAL A 158 4.56 -5.94 -6.71
C VAL A 158 3.06 -6.23 -6.79
N TRP A 159 2.56 -7.15 -5.98
CA TRP A 159 1.12 -7.36 -5.87
C TRP A 159 0.54 -6.41 -4.81
N GLU A 160 -0.58 -5.78 -5.13
CA GLU A 160 -1.13 -4.71 -4.30
C GLU A 160 -1.88 -5.22 -3.07
N GLY A 161 -2.38 -6.46 -3.09
CA GLY A 161 -3.09 -7.04 -1.95
C GLY A 161 -4.34 -6.26 -1.52
N ALA A 162 -4.92 -5.46 -2.43
CA ALA A 162 -6.05 -4.56 -2.18
C ALA A 162 -5.87 -3.53 -1.04
N THR A 163 -4.63 -3.30 -0.58
CA THR A 163 -4.33 -2.30 0.44
C THR A 163 -2.92 -1.73 0.26
N VAL A 164 -2.77 -0.41 0.42
CA VAL A 164 -1.46 0.24 0.33
C VAL A 164 -0.55 -0.19 1.47
N THR A 165 -1.10 -0.58 2.62
CA THR A 165 -0.35 -1.16 3.75
C THR A 165 0.46 -2.38 3.33
N TYR A 166 -0.11 -3.25 2.49
CA TYR A 166 0.57 -4.45 2.01
C TYR A 166 1.73 -4.12 1.06
N VAL A 167 1.60 -3.05 0.27
CA VAL A 167 2.71 -2.54 -0.55
C VAL A 167 3.79 -1.91 0.32
N ALA A 168 3.43 -1.15 1.35
CA ALA A 168 4.36 -0.60 2.32
C ALA A 168 5.14 -1.71 3.07
N LEU A 169 4.49 -2.82 3.43
CA LEU A 169 5.15 -3.99 4.00
C LEU A 169 6.19 -4.61 3.05
N GLN A 170 5.90 -4.68 1.74
CA GLN A 170 6.87 -5.16 0.74
C GLN A 170 8.04 -4.18 0.55
N LEU A 171 7.77 -2.87 0.57
CA LEU A 171 8.80 -1.82 0.55
C LEU A 171 9.72 -1.92 1.76
N ALA A 172 9.16 -1.99 2.97
CA ALA A 172 9.93 -2.09 4.20
C ALA A 172 10.80 -3.36 4.22
N PHE A 173 10.26 -4.48 3.72
CA PHE A 173 11.02 -5.72 3.59
C PHE A 173 12.21 -5.56 2.63
N HIS A 174 11.97 -5.02 1.44
CA HIS A 174 13.01 -4.73 0.44
C HIS A 174 14.09 -3.79 0.99
N MET A 175 13.69 -2.84 1.84
CA MET A 175 14.60 -1.90 2.49
C MET A 175 15.41 -2.49 3.64
N GLY A 176 15.14 -3.73 4.05
CA GLY A 176 15.92 -4.42 5.07
C GLY A 176 15.42 -4.25 6.50
N PHE A 177 14.29 -3.56 6.72
CA PHE A 177 13.75 -3.42 8.08
C PHE A 177 13.49 -4.79 8.72
N GLU A 178 13.96 -4.96 9.95
CA GLU A 178 13.85 -6.22 10.70
C GLU A 178 12.52 -6.29 11.44
N THR A 179 12.04 -5.17 11.97
CA THR A 179 10.74 -5.08 12.64
C THR A 179 9.92 -3.96 12.01
N VAL A 180 8.69 -4.27 11.60
CA VAL A 180 7.72 -3.29 11.12
C VAL A 180 6.55 -3.22 12.07
N ILE A 181 6.16 -2.02 12.48
CA ILE A 181 5.05 -1.79 13.42
C ILE A 181 3.92 -1.07 12.68
N LEU A 182 2.72 -1.62 12.74
CA LEU A 182 1.51 -1.00 12.18
C LEU A 182 0.84 -0.13 13.24
N ILE A 183 0.43 1.07 12.86
CA ILE A 183 -0.51 1.91 13.62
C ILE A 183 -1.57 2.48 12.68
N GLY A 184 -2.77 2.82 13.16
CA GLY A 184 -3.82 3.36 12.30
C GLY A 184 -4.44 2.36 11.31
N VAL A 185 -4.19 1.05 11.46
CA VAL A 185 -4.72 -0.01 10.60
C VAL A 185 -5.94 -0.63 11.26
N ASP A 186 -6.99 0.17 11.44
CA ASP A 186 -8.18 -0.18 12.22
C ASP A 186 -8.92 -1.42 11.69
N HIS A 187 -8.84 -1.68 10.38
CA HIS A 187 -9.44 -2.84 9.70
C HIS A 187 -10.94 -2.99 9.98
N SER A 188 -11.63 -1.86 9.99
CA SER A 188 -13.07 -1.76 10.23
C SER A 188 -13.60 -0.56 9.46
N PHE A 189 -14.58 -0.80 8.57
CA PHE A 189 -15.22 0.24 7.76
C PHE A 189 -16.74 0.18 7.96
N LYS A 190 -17.38 1.33 8.10
CA LYS A 190 -18.86 1.43 8.12
C LYS A 190 -19.44 1.29 6.73
N SER A 191 -18.70 1.74 5.73
CA SER A 191 -19.07 1.62 4.32
C SER A 191 -19.06 0.16 3.88
N SER A 192 -20.17 -0.32 3.31
CA SER A 192 -20.30 -1.70 2.81
C SER A 192 -20.78 -1.71 1.36
N GLY A 193 -20.41 -2.76 0.62
CA GLY A 193 -20.80 -2.96 -0.77
C GLY A 193 -19.86 -3.91 -1.49
N GLN A 194 -19.99 -3.98 -2.82
CA GLN A 194 -19.10 -4.81 -3.64
C GLN A 194 -17.66 -4.25 -3.59
N PRO A 195 -16.66 -5.05 -3.18
CA PRO A 195 -15.29 -4.59 -3.06
C PRO A 195 -14.75 -3.96 -4.37
N ASN A 196 -13.88 -2.96 -4.24
CA ASN A 196 -13.27 -2.21 -5.35
C ASN A 196 -14.25 -1.41 -6.24
N THR A 197 -15.53 -1.34 -5.87
CA THR A 197 -16.51 -0.48 -6.56
C THR A 197 -16.19 0.97 -6.31
N THR A 198 -16.11 1.76 -7.40
CA THR A 198 -15.93 3.21 -7.31
C THR A 198 -17.22 3.87 -6.85
N VAL A 199 -17.14 4.64 -5.77
CA VAL A 199 -18.22 5.45 -5.21
C VAL A 199 -17.77 6.91 -5.08
N VAL A 200 -18.74 7.82 -4.97
CA VAL A 200 -18.49 9.26 -4.76
C VAL A 200 -18.86 9.62 -3.34
N SER A 201 -17.92 10.18 -2.59
CA SER A 201 -18.15 10.61 -1.21
C SER A 201 -19.20 11.71 -1.14
N GLN A 202 -20.05 11.64 -0.12
CA GLN A 202 -21.08 12.63 0.18
C GLN A 202 -20.62 13.69 1.20
N GLY A 203 -19.43 13.54 1.78
CA GLY A 203 -18.81 14.55 2.65
C GLY A 203 -18.40 14.03 4.03
N ASP A 204 -19.12 13.06 4.59
CA ASP A 204 -18.78 12.47 5.90
C ASP A 204 -17.85 11.27 5.72
N ASP A 205 -16.63 11.33 6.29
CA ASP A 205 -15.70 10.19 6.35
C ASP A 205 -15.41 9.77 7.80
N PRO A 206 -16.17 8.80 8.36
CA PRO A 206 -15.90 8.25 9.68
C PRO A 206 -14.86 7.13 9.69
N ASP A 207 -14.44 6.66 8.52
CA ASP A 207 -13.59 5.48 8.35
C ASP A 207 -12.10 5.86 8.33
N HIS A 208 -11.78 7.17 8.36
CA HIS A 208 -10.42 7.70 8.37
C HIS A 208 -10.16 8.70 9.51
N PHE A 209 -8.88 9.02 9.72
CA PHE A 209 -8.44 9.96 10.75
C PHE A 209 -8.78 11.43 10.44
N ASP A 210 -9.22 11.77 9.24
CA ASP A 210 -9.60 13.12 8.86
C ASP A 210 -11.02 13.08 8.29
N ALA A 211 -11.89 14.00 8.73
CA ALA A 211 -13.28 14.03 8.27
C ALA A 211 -13.39 14.39 6.79
N ASP A 212 -12.42 15.14 6.26
CA ASP A 212 -12.30 15.54 4.87
C ASP A 212 -11.38 14.58 4.06
N TYR A 213 -11.01 13.43 4.66
CA TYR A 213 -10.17 12.41 4.02
C TYR A 213 -10.77 11.85 2.73
N PHE A 214 -12.09 11.75 2.64
CA PHE A 214 -12.81 11.69 1.38
C PHE A 214 -13.89 12.77 1.39
N GLY A 215 -13.48 14.03 1.25
CA GLY A 215 -14.40 15.16 1.15
C GLY A 215 -15.45 15.01 0.05
N LYS A 216 -16.50 15.82 0.11
CA LYS A 216 -17.64 15.74 -0.82
C LYS A 216 -17.19 15.77 -2.28
N GLY A 217 -17.64 14.79 -3.07
CA GLY A 217 -17.31 14.65 -4.48
C GLY A 217 -16.06 13.80 -4.75
N PHE A 218 -15.30 13.39 -3.73
CA PHE A 218 -14.12 12.56 -3.90
C PHE A 218 -14.52 11.15 -4.38
N ARG A 219 -13.88 10.67 -5.45
CA ARG A 219 -14.06 9.30 -5.96
C ARG A 219 -13.13 8.35 -5.23
N TRP A 220 -13.66 7.29 -4.62
CA TRP A 220 -12.88 6.28 -3.92
C TRP A 220 -13.45 4.88 -4.14
N GLN A 221 -12.70 3.86 -3.74
CA GLN A 221 -13.09 2.46 -3.92
C GLN A 221 -13.40 1.82 -2.58
N LEU A 222 -14.52 1.09 -2.53
CA LEU A 222 -14.89 0.31 -1.34
C LEU A 222 -13.81 -0.72 -0.99
N PRO A 223 -13.53 -0.92 0.31
CA PRO A 223 -12.44 -1.77 0.77
C PRO A 223 -12.68 -3.25 0.44
N ASP A 224 -11.59 -3.99 0.25
CA ASP A 224 -11.56 -5.44 0.04
C ASP A 224 -10.75 -6.08 1.17
N LEU A 225 -11.41 -6.23 2.33
CA LEU A 225 -10.75 -6.70 3.55
C LEU A 225 -10.29 -8.16 3.41
N ASP A 226 -11.08 -9.00 2.73
CA ASP A 226 -10.74 -10.41 2.49
C ASP A 226 -9.43 -10.54 1.69
N THR A 227 -9.31 -9.79 0.59
CA THR A 227 -8.06 -9.77 -0.20
C THR A 227 -6.90 -9.16 0.59
N SER A 228 -7.18 -8.14 1.40
CA SER A 228 -6.19 -7.52 2.29
C SER A 228 -5.63 -8.51 3.30
N GLU A 229 -6.47 -9.34 3.92
CA GLU A 229 -6.05 -10.38 4.87
C GLU A 229 -5.21 -11.46 4.19
N VAL A 230 -5.56 -11.88 2.97
CA VAL A 230 -4.71 -12.78 2.17
C VAL A 230 -3.30 -12.17 1.98
N GLY A 231 -3.24 -10.87 1.66
CA GLY A 231 -1.99 -10.12 1.60
C GLY A 231 -1.24 -10.15 2.93
N TYR A 232 -1.88 -9.75 4.03
CA TYR A 232 -1.25 -9.70 5.34
C TYR A 232 -0.71 -11.06 5.80
N HIS A 233 -1.41 -12.17 5.51
CA HIS A 233 -0.91 -13.51 5.79
C HIS A 233 0.35 -13.84 4.97
N MET A 234 0.38 -13.48 3.68
CA MET A 234 1.58 -13.64 2.86
C MET A 234 2.75 -12.78 3.36
N ALA A 235 2.49 -11.56 3.81
CA ALA A 235 3.50 -10.70 4.42
C ALA A 235 4.05 -11.32 5.69
N ARG A 236 3.18 -11.75 6.61
CA ARG A 236 3.58 -12.41 7.85
C ARG A 236 4.50 -13.60 7.59
N GLN A 237 4.10 -14.50 6.69
CA GLN A 237 4.90 -15.66 6.31
C GLN A 237 6.26 -15.27 5.72
N ALA A 238 6.31 -14.24 4.87
CA ALA A 238 7.56 -13.81 4.25
C ALA A 238 8.54 -13.16 5.25
N TYR A 239 8.02 -12.39 6.22
CA TYR A 239 8.80 -11.81 7.30
C TYR A 239 9.33 -12.90 8.25
N GLU A 240 8.46 -13.78 8.75
CA GLU A 240 8.83 -14.87 9.65
C GLU A 240 9.87 -15.81 9.03
N ALA A 241 9.73 -16.14 7.75
CA ALA A 241 10.70 -16.98 7.01
C ALA A 241 12.09 -16.34 6.85
N ASP A 242 12.21 -15.03 7.09
CA ASP A 242 13.48 -14.27 7.03
C ASP A 242 13.97 -13.87 8.43
N GLY A 243 13.32 -14.36 9.50
CA GLY A 243 13.62 -13.99 10.88
C GLY A 243 13.18 -12.57 11.27
N ARG A 244 12.31 -11.95 10.48
CA ARG A 244 11.81 -10.58 10.66
C ARG A 244 10.41 -10.59 11.24
N LYS A 245 9.94 -9.43 11.71
CA LYS A 245 8.65 -9.29 12.41
C LYS A 245 7.78 -8.18 11.85
N VAL A 246 6.48 -8.42 11.88
CA VAL A 246 5.46 -7.37 11.75
C VAL A 246 4.62 -7.41 13.03
N LEU A 247 4.48 -6.27 13.69
CA LEU A 247 3.69 -6.08 14.90
C LEU A 247 2.55 -5.11 14.60
N ASP A 248 1.44 -5.25 15.31
CA ASP A 248 0.31 -4.33 15.20
C ASP A 248 0.08 -3.60 16.53
N ALA A 249 0.41 -2.32 16.55
CA ALA A 249 0.23 -1.40 17.66
C ALA A 249 -0.99 -0.47 17.46
N THR A 250 -1.90 -0.81 16.53
CA THR A 250 -3.12 -0.04 16.28
C THR A 250 -4.05 -0.13 17.50
N ILE A 251 -4.28 1.02 18.14
CA ILE A 251 -5.16 1.13 19.31
C ILE A 251 -6.61 0.79 18.90
N GLY A 252 -7.15 -0.30 19.46
CA GLY A 252 -8.52 -0.75 19.19
C GLY A 252 -8.74 -1.40 17.81
N GLY A 253 -7.68 -1.56 17.00
CA GLY A 253 -7.76 -2.10 15.65
C GLY A 253 -8.19 -3.56 15.59
N LYS A 254 -8.98 -3.92 14.58
CA LYS A 254 -9.60 -5.25 14.41
C LYS A 254 -8.76 -6.24 13.60
N LEU A 255 -7.63 -5.81 13.04
CA LEU A 255 -6.72 -6.72 12.36
C LEU A 255 -6.11 -7.73 13.35
N THR A 256 -6.21 -9.02 13.03
CA THR A 256 -5.74 -10.13 13.90
C THR A 256 -4.58 -10.92 13.30
N VAL A 257 -4.17 -10.59 12.08
CA VAL A 257 -3.13 -11.33 11.34
C VAL A 257 -1.76 -11.23 12.01
N PHE A 258 -1.41 -10.06 12.53
CA PHE A 258 -0.12 -9.79 13.16
C PHE A 258 -0.22 -9.80 14.70
N PRO A 259 0.83 -10.20 15.43
CA PRO A 259 0.86 -10.08 16.88
C PRO A 259 0.63 -8.63 17.34
N LYS A 260 -0.27 -8.47 18.31
CA LYS A 260 -0.57 -7.19 18.94
C LYS A 260 0.54 -6.78 19.91
N VAL A 261 0.80 -5.48 20.01
CA VAL A 261 1.69 -4.88 21.01
C VAL A 261 1.09 -3.55 21.47
N GLU A 262 1.25 -3.22 22.75
CA GLU A 262 0.80 -1.93 23.27
C GLU A 262 1.71 -0.82 22.74
N TYR A 263 1.11 0.23 22.16
CA TYR A 263 1.87 1.32 21.52
C TYR A 263 2.86 1.98 22.49
N ASP A 264 2.43 2.28 23.71
CA ASP A 264 3.27 2.93 24.72
C ASP A 264 4.44 2.07 25.18
N SER A 265 4.40 0.75 25.00
CA SER A 265 5.50 -0.15 25.36
C SER A 265 6.69 -0.11 24.39
N LEU A 266 6.56 0.62 23.28
CA LEU A 266 7.58 0.71 22.23
C LEU A 266 8.61 1.83 22.45
N PHE A 267 8.46 2.64 23.51
CA PHE A 267 9.25 3.84 23.81
C PHE A 267 9.73 3.88 25.27
#